data_AF-A0A5N5XHN4-F1
#
_entry.id   AF-A0A5N5XHN4-F1
#
_cell.length_a   1.000
_cell.length_b   1.000
_cell.length_c   1.000
_cell.angle_alpha   90.00
_cell.angle_beta   90.00
_cell.angle_gamma   90.00
#
_symmetry.space_group_name_H-M   'P 1'
#
loop_
_entity.id
_entity.type
_entity.pdbx_description
1 polymer ?
#
loop_
_entity_poly.entity_id
_entity_poly.type
_entity_poly.pdbx_seq_one_letter_code
_entity_poly.pdbx_strand_id
1 'polypeptide(L)'
;MGGAATCLLSLNPSRRIEEVDLVVHVDHRMITAGRLTTQLLTSLPSDFDVVNQFGHTIPAYRLGRPGQAAQLVELEVFDYESWPQRPQYNVRAATRKTLNINGQGRQGSAKEATDIRDIMSMIPLAAPGKPELDFNQNQGFQNALANLLQKRPALAQTLKAKIKCGTIFQN
;
A
#
# COMPACT_ATOMS: atom_id res chain seq x y z
N MET A 1 0.66 0.30 -3.09
CA MET A 1 -0.06 0.40 -1.80
C MET A 1 0.75 -0.37 -0.76
N GLY A 2 0.13 -0.79 0.35
CA GLY A 2 0.74 -1.75 1.28
C GLY A 2 2.13 -1.35 1.78
N GLY A 3 2.98 -2.35 2.02
CA GLY A 3 4.27 -2.15 2.65
C GLY A 3 5.23 -1.31 1.79
N ALA A 4 5.20 -1.51 0.48
CA ALA A 4 6.05 -0.76 -0.46
C ALA A 4 5.74 0.74 -0.47
N ALA A 5 4.45 1.13 -0.49
CA ALA A 5 4.07 2.54 -0.44
C ALA A 5 4.51 3.19 0.88
N THR A 6 4.37 2.48 2.00
CA THR A 6 4.83 2.98 3.29
C THR A 6 6.35 3.14 3.33
N CYS A 7 7.12 2.16 2.83
CA CYS A 7 8.58 2.27 2.78
C CYS A 7 9.03 3.47 1.93
N LEU A 8 8.38 3.71 0.78
CA LEU A 8 8.71 4.83 -0.11
C LEU A 8 8.40 6.20 0.51
N LEU A 9 7.41 6.28 1.39
CA LEU A 9 7.01 7.52 2.08
C LEU A 9 7.72 7.71 3.42
N SER A 10 8.33 6.64 3.95
CA SER A 10 9.01 6.67 5.24
C SER A 10 10.35 7.38 5.14
N LEU A 11 10.64 8.22 6.13
CA LEU A 11 11.98 8.78 6.35
C LEU A 11 12.91 7.80 7.07
N ASN A 12 12.40 6.65 7.54
CA ASN A 12 13.18 5.66 8.25
C ASN A 12 13.70 4.58 7.28
N PRO A 13 15.02 4.57 6.96
CA PRO A 13 15.60 3.59 6.03
C PRO A 13 15.62 2.17 6.57
N SER A 14 15.35 1.98 7.87
CA SER A 14 15.22 0.66 8.48
C SER A 14 13.86 -0.01 8.22
N ARG A 15 12.88 0.74 7.69
CA ARG A 15 11.57 0.19 7.29
C ARG A 15 11.72 -0.45 5.92
N ARG A 16 11.61 -1.79 5.88
CA ARG A 16 11.72 -2.60 4.66
C ARG A 16 10.47 -3.42 4.40
N ILE A 17 10.34 -3.88 3.16
CA ILE A 17 9.34 -4.83 2.69
C ILE A 17 10.02 -5.82 1.74
N GLU A 18 9.37 -6.96 1.50
CA GLU A 18 9.88 -8.06 0.67
C GLU A 18 9.10 -8.18 -0.66
N GLU A 19 7.88 -7.68 -0.70
CA GLU A 19 6.96 -7.71 -1.84
C GLU A 19 6.46 -6.31 -2.20
N VAL A 20 5.83 -6.20 -3.37
CA VAL A 20 5.21 -4.95 -3.84
C VAL A 20 3.72 -5.17 -4.11
N ASP A 21 2.89 -4.48 -3.33
CA ASP A 21 1.44 -4.47 -3.50
C ASP A 21 1.01 -3.34 -4.45
N LEU A 22 0.23 -3.67 -5.48
CA LEU A 22 -0.29 -2.67 -6.40
C LEU A 22 -1.71 -2.96 -6.89
N VAL A 23 -2.45 -1.89 -7.19
CA VAL A 23 -3.77 -1.97 -7.80
C VAL A 23 -3.67 -1.43 -9.23
N VAL A 24 -4.21 -2.16 -10.19
CA VAL A 24 -4.30 -1.74 -11.60
C VAL A 24 -5.73 -1.37 -11.96
N HIS A 25 -5.86 -0.44 -12.92
CA HIS A 25 -7.15 -0.07 -13.51
C HIS A 25 -7.44 -0.99 -14.71
N VAL A 26 -8.57 -1.69 -14.70
CA VAL A 26 -9.02 -2.49 -15.85
C VAL A 26 -9.82 -1.59 -16.79
N ASP A 27 -9.31 -1.38 -17.99
CA ASP A 27 -10.01 -0.63 -19.04
C ASP A 27 -10.59 -1.55 -20.12
N HIS A 28 -10.95 -0.98 -21.26
CA HIS A 28 -11.51 -1.70 -22.40
C HIS A 28 -10.62 -2.84 -22.93
N ARG A 29 -9.32 -2.87 -22.60
CA ARG A 29 -8.40 -3.96 -22.95
C ARG A 29 -8.60 -5.19 -22.08
N MET A 30 -9.35 -5.06 -20.98
CA MET A 30 -9.63 -6.14 -20.03
C MET A 30 -8.36 -6.78 -19.47
N ILE A 31 -7.35 -5.97 -19.14
CA ILE A 31 -6.12 -6.43 -18.46
C ILE A 31 -6.40 -6.40 -16.96
N THR A 32 -6.97 -7.50 -16.45
CA THR A 32 -7.15 -7.75 -15.01
C THR A 32 -5.81 -8.07 -14.34
N ALA A 33 -5.76 -8.13 -13.00
CA ALA A 33 -4.58 -8.55 -12.25
C ALA A 33 -4.06 -9.90 -12.72
N GLY A 34 -4.95 -10.89 -12.89
CA GLY A 34 -4.60 -12.21 -13.40
C GLY A 34 -4.06 -12.17 -14.83
N ARG A 35 -4.67 -11.39 -15.72
CA ARG A 35 -4.17 -11.23 -17.10
C ARG A 35 -2.83 -10.49 -17.15
N LEU A 36 -2.63 -9.51 -16.28
CA LEU A 36 -1.35 -8.82 -16.14
C LEU A 36 -0.24 -9.79 -15.72
N THR A 37 -0.51 -10.68 -14.77
CA THR A 37 0.43 -11.74 -14.39
C THR A 37 0.87 -12.55 -15.61
N THR A 38 -0.07 -13.07 -16.39
CA THR A 38 0.26 -13.81 -17.61
C THR A 38 1.04 -12.94 -18.60
N GLN A 39 0.67 -11.67 -18.76
CA GLN A 39 1.30 -10.77 -19.72
C GLN A 39 2.75 -10.43 -19.33
N LEU A 40 3.03 -10.16 -18.06
CA LEU A 40 4.39 -9.91 -17.56
C LEU A 40 5.29 -11.12 -17.80
N LEU A 41 4.82 -12.31 -17.44
CA LEU A 41 5.59 -13.56 -17.58
C LEU A 41 5.86 -13.93 -19.03
N THR A 42 4.94 -13.62 -19.94
CA THR A 42 5.07 -13.95 -21.37
C THR A 42 5.82 -12.88 -22.17
N SER A 43 5.60 -11.60 -21.86
CA SER A 43 6.15 -10.49 -22.64
C SER A 43 7.50 -10.01 -22.13
N LEU A 44 7.79 -10.22 -20.83
CA LEU A 44 9.02 -9.77 -20.17
C LEU A 44 9.69 -10.92 -19.39
N PRO A 45 9.97 -12.07 -20.03
CA PRO A 45 10.48 -13.26 -19.33
C PRO A 45 11.90 -13.10 -18.75
N SER A 46 12.67 -12.11 -19.23
CA SER A 46 13.97 -11.77 -18.65
C SER A 46 13.85 -11.06 -17.29
N ASP A 47 12.75 -10.37 -17.08
CA ASP A 47 12.57 -9.46 -15.94
C ASP A 47 11.63 -10.05 -14.90
N PHE A 48 10.78 -11.00 -15.29
CA PHE A 48 9.81 -11.63 -14.41
C PHE A 48 9.94 -13.15 -14.38
N ASP A 49 9.65 -13.73 -13.22
CA ASP A 49 9.54 -15.17 -13.01
C ASP A 49 8.23 -15.53 -12.31
N VAL A 50 7.88 -16.80 -12.35
CA VAL A 50 6.73 -17.35 -11.64
C VAL A 50 7.10 -17.61 -10.18
N VAL A 51 6.24 -17.15 -9.27
CA VAL A 51 6.18 -17.66 -7.90
C VAL A 51 4.81 -18.30 -7.68
N ASN A 52 4.79 -19.44 -7.00
CA ASN A 52 3.55 -20.10 -6.61
C ASN A 52 3.34 -19.94 -5.11
N GLN A 53 2.34 -19.13 -4.76
CA GLN A 53 1.98 -18.84 -3.38
C GLN A 53 0.58 -19.41 -3.13
N PHE A 54 0.48 -20.37 -2.20
CA PHE A 54 -0.79 -21.00 -1.84
C PHE A 54 -1.60 -21.59 -3.01
N GLY A 55 -0.92 -22.06 -4.07
CA GLY A 55 -1.57 -22.62 -5.26
C GLY A 55 -1.94 -21.57 -6.33
N HIS A 56 -1.61 -20.29 -6.10
CA HIS A 56 -1.81 -19.21 -7.05
C HIS A 56 -0.48 -18.78 -7.66
N THR A 57 -0.46 -18.66 -9.00
CA THR A 57 0.67 -18.10 -9.73
C THR A 57 0.64 -16.58 -9.65
N ILE A 58 1.72 -16.01 -9.11
CA ILE A 58 1.96 -14.56 -9.08
C ILE A 58 3.25 -14.23 -9.83
N PRO A 59 3.39 -13.03 -10.40
CA PRO A 59 4.62 -12.61 -11.02
C PRO A 59 5.60 -12.11 -9.96
N ALA A 60 6.88 -12.44 -10.12
CA ALA A 60 7.95 -11.88 -9.31
C ALA A 60 8.99 -11.19 -10.20
N TYR A 61 9.39 -9.99 -9.84
CA TYR A 61 10.45 -9.27 -10.53
C TYR A 61 11.82 -9.85 -10.18
N ARG A 62 12.67 -10.04 -11.19
CA ARG A 62 14.07 -10.48 -11.04
C ARG A 62 14.94 -9.27 -10.70
N LEU A 63 15.15 -9.05 -9.40
CA LEU A 63 16.08 -8.04 -8.93
C LEU A 63 17.52 -8.51 -9.11
N GLY A 64 18.20 -7.93 -10.11
CA GLY A 64 19.64 -8.10 -10.31
C GLY A 64 20.45 -7.52 -9.15
N ARG A 65 21.40 -8.31 -8.64
CA ARG A 65 22.34 -7.90 -7.59
C ARG A 65 23.77 -8.06 -8.11
N PRO A 66 24.64 -7.04 -7.99
CA PRO A 66 26.02 -7.13 -8.48
C PRO A 66 26.75 -8.33 -7.87
N GLY A 67 27.25 -9.23 -8.73
CA GLY A 67 28.00 -10.42 -8.31
C GLY A 67 27.19 -11.49 -7.57
N GLN A 68 25.86 -11.41 -7.59
CA GLN A 68 24.98 -12.37 -6.91
C GLN A 68 23.89 -12.89 -7.85
N ALA A 69 23.30 -14.02 -7.49
CA ALA A 69 22.09 -14.52 -8.13
C ALA A 69 20.95 -13.48 -8.00
N ALA A 70 20.09 -13.43 -9.02
CA ALA A 70 18.90 -12.59 -9.00
C ALA A 70 18.00 -12.96 -7.81
N GLN A 71 17.52 -11.95 -7.11
CA GLN A 71 16.50 -12.13 -6.06
C GLN A 71 15.13 -11.94 -6.70
N LEU A 72 14.19 -12.85 -6.42
CA LEU A 72 12.80 -12.65 -6.79
C LEU A 72 12.11 -11.72 -5.78
N VAL A 73 11.41 -10.72 -6.31
CA VAL A 73 10.58 -9.78 -5.55
C VAL A 73 9.14 -9.97 -6.00
N GLU A 74 8.31 -10.52 -5.12
CA GLU A 74 6.90 -10.85 -5.43
C GLU A 74 6.08 -9.60 -5.70
N LEU A 75 5.18 -9.68 -6.69
CA LEU A 75 4.21 -8.64 -6.99
C LEU A 75 2.80 -9.13 -6.65
N GLU A 76 2.21 -8.54 -5.61
CA GLU A 76 0.80 -8.74 -5.30
C GLU A 76 -0.04 -7.73 -6.11
N VAL A 77 -0.69 -8.23 -7.15
CA VAL A 77 -1.47 -7.40 -8.09
C VAL A 77 -2.96 -7.56 -7.80
N PHE A 78 -3.66 -6.45 -7.69
CA PHE A 78 -5.10 -6.38 -7.47
C PHE A 78 -5.78 -5.50 -8.51
N ASP A 79 -7.08 -5.71 -8.72
CA ASP A 79 -7.94 -4.82 -9.50
C ASP A 79 -9.31 -4.67 -8.82
N TYR A 80 -10.03 -3.59 -9.13
CA TYR A 80 -11.32 -3.30 -8.49
C TYR A 80 -12.43 -4.21 -8.99
N GLU A 81 -12.38 -4.61 -10.26
CA GLU A 81 -13.35 -5.44 -10.94
C GLU A 81 -13.43 -6.85 -10.31
N SER A 82 -12.30 -7.39 -9.85
CA SER A 82 -12.22 -8.65 -9.12
C SER A 82 -12.53 -8.52 -7.63
N TRP A 83 -12.46 -7.30 -7.08
CA TRP A 83 -12.68 -7.00 -5.66
C TRP A 83 -13.64 -5.82 -5.46
N PRO A 84 -14.89 -5.89 -5.95
CA PRO A 84 -15.84 -4.77 -5.91
C PRO A 84 -16.19 -4.33 -4.48
N GLN A 85 -16.08 -5.23 -3.51
CA GLN A 85 -16.24 -4.98 -2.08
C GLN A 85 -15.08 -4.17 -1.45
N ARG A 86 -14.00 -3.91 -2.20
CA ARG A 86 -12.88 -3.07 -1.79
C ARG A 86 -12.89 -1.76 -2.61
N PRO A 87 -13.81 -0.82 -2.32
CA PRO A 87 -13.93 0.44 -3.08
C PRO A 87 -12.64 1.28 -3.09
N GLN A 88 -11.76 1.09 -2.11
CA GLN A 88 -10.42 1.70 -2.09
C GLN A 88 -9.52 1.28 -3.25
N TYR A 89 -9.86 0.22 -3.98
CA TYR A 89 -9.17 -0.20 -5.21
C TYR A 89 -9.64 0.53 -6.47
N ASN A 90 -10.70 1.35 -6.38
CA ASN A 90 -11.13 2.17 -7.50
C ASN A 90 -10.12 3.31 -7.76
N VAL A 91 -9.14 3.05 -8.63
CA VAL A 91 -8.02 3.95 -8.96
C VAL A 91 -8.48 5.30 -9.51
N ARG A 92 -9.70 5.39 -10.08
CA ARG A 92 -10.27 6.64 -10.60
C ARG A 92 -10.82 7.55 -9.50
N ALA A 93 -11.29 6.96 -8.39
CA ALA A 93 -11.89 7.69 -7.29
C ALA A 93 -10.91 7.91 -6.12
N ALA A 94 -9.95 7.00 -5.93
CA ALA A 94 -9.02 7.05 -4.81
C ALA A 94 -8.06 8.26 -4.89
N THR A 95 -7.82 8.91 -3.75
CA THR A 95 -6.77 9.91 -3.57
C THR A 95 -5.40 9.26 -3.75
N ARG A 96 -4.56 9.85 -4.61
CA ARG A 96 -3.25 9.30 -4.99
C ARG A 96 -2.15 10.36 -4.92
N LYS A 97 -0.91 9.90 -4.77
CA LYS A 97 0.30 10.73 -4.85
C LYS A 97 1.35 10.03 -5.72
N THR A 98 2.08 10.83 -6.49
CA THR A 98 3.22 10.37 -7.29
C THR A 98 4.52 10.74 -6.59
N LEU A 99 5.49 9.82 -6.57
CA LEU A 99 6.85 10.07 -6.12
C LEU A 99 7.78 9.98 -7.33
N ASN A 100 8.80 10.84 -7.37
CA ASN A 100 9.86 10.74 -8.36
C ASN A 100 11.03 9.96 -7.74
N ILE A 101 11.44 8.85 -8.37
CA ILE A 101 12.49 7.96 -7.85
C ILE A 101 13.76 8.16 -8.69
N ASN A 102 14.89 8.36 -8.00
CA ASN A 102 16.24 8.77 -8.44
C ASN A 102 16.50 10.29 -8.33
N GLY A 103 17.06 10.83 -7.23
CA GLY A 103 18.19 10.26 -6.48
C GLY A 103 18.22 10.47 -4.97
N GLN A 104 17.89 9.41 -4.22
CA GLN A 104 18.60 8.95 -3.02
C GLN A 104 18.04 7.59 -2.59
N GLY A 105 18.89 6.56 -2.50
CA GLY A 105 18.53 5.22 -2.01
C GLY A 105 19.00 4.99 -0.56
N ARG A 106 18.53 3.91 0.10
CA ARG A 106 19.29 3.16 1.14
C ARG A 106 18.58 1.95 1.76
N GLN A 107 19.46 1.07 2.28
CA GLN A 107 19.34 -0.16 3.11
C GLN A 107 18.82 0.06 4.56
N GLY A 108 18.07 -0.87 5.17
CA GLY A 108 18.44 -1.65 6.41
C GLY A 108 17.24 -2.46 7.01
N SER A 109 17.29 -3.74 7.47
CA SER A 109 16.15 -4.52 8.08
C SER A 109 16.25 -4.54 9.63
N ALA A 110 15.29 -4.92 10.50
CA ALA A 110 14.09 -5.78 10.43
C ALA A 110 12.91 -5.31 11.38
N LYS A 111 11.75 -5.98 11.24
CA LYS A 111 10.37 -5.75 11.80
C LYS A 111 10.29 -5.88 13.35
N GLU A 112 9.33 -5.28 14.08
CA GLU A 112 7.93 -5.79 14.24
C GLU A 112 6.92 -4.76 14.84
N ALA A 113 7.26 -3.47 15.00
CA ALA A 113 6.38 -2.44 15.62
C ALA A 113 5.60 -1.56 14.61
N THR A 114 5.19 -2.15 13.48
CA THR A 114 5.11 -1.44 12.20
C THR A 114 3.88 -0.54 12.03
N ASP A 115 2.66 -0.99 12.33
CA ASP A 115 1.46 -0.25 11.90
C ASP A 115 1.26 1.09 12.61
N ILE A 116 1.48 1.14 13.93
CA ILE A 116 1.38 2.40 14.69
C ILE A 116 2.49 3.36 14.26
N ARG A 117 3.69 2.86 14.00
CA ARG A 117 4.81 3.67 13.51
C ARG A 117 4.55 4.20 12.11
N ASP A 118 3.98 3.37 11.25
CA ASP A 118 3.59 3.72 9.89
C ASP A 118 2.51 4.81 9.94
N ILE A 119 1.48 4.67 10.79
CA ILE A 119 0.48 5.73 11.04
C ILE A 119 1.15 7.03 11.48
N MET A 120 2.05 6.98 12.48
CA MET A 120 2.76 8.18 12.95
C MET A 120 3.61 8.83 11.86
N SER A 121 4.24 8.04 10.98
CA SER A 121 5.02 8.55 9.85
C SER A 121 4.14 9.17 8.76
N MET A 122 2.92 8.68 8.61
CA MET A 122 2.00 9.08 7.55
C MET A 122 1.13 10.28 7.92
N ILE A 123 0.78 10.47 9.19
CA ILE A 123 -0.08 11.58 9.66
C ILE A 123 0.42 12.97 9.17
N PRO A 124 1.72 13.31 9.24
CA PRO A 124 2.21 14.61 8.75
C PRO A 124 2.00 14.80 7.24
N LEU A 125 1.95 13.71 6.47
CA LEU A 125 1.80 13.72 5.02
C LEU A 125 0.33 13.82 4.58
N ALA A 126 -0.62 13.57 5.49
CA ALA A 126 -2.04 13.64 5.21
C ALA A 126 -2.54 15.09 5.14
N ALA A 127 -3.41 15.36 4.15
CA ALA A 127 -4.17 16.60 4.08
C ALA A 127 -5.60 16.36 4.59
N PRO A 128 -6.20 17.28 5.37
CA PRO A 128 -7.60 17.15 5.78
C PRO A 128 -8.56 17.22 4.58
N GLY A 129 -9.79 16.73 4.77
CA GLY A 129 -10.87 16.82 3.78
C GLY A 129 -10.79 15.81 2.65
N LYS A 130 -9.91 14.80 2.74
CA LYS A 130 -9.88 13.67 1.79
C LYS A 130 -11.00 12.69 2.12
N PRO A 131 -11.69 12.13 1.10
CA PRO A 131 -12.82 11.22 1.33
C PRO A 131 -12.41 9.96 2.09
N GLU A 132 -11.17 9.47 1.91
CA GLU A 132 -10.63 8.34 2.67
C GLU A 132 -10.40 8.64 4.15
N LEU A 133 -10.44 9.91 4.56
CA LEU A 133 -10.32 10.37 5.95
C LEU A 133 -11.64 10.95 6.49
N ASP A 134 -12.76 10.76 5.80
CA ASP A 134 -14.11 10.99 6.34
C ASP A 134 -14.71 9.66 6.81
N PHE A 135 -14.72 9.47 8.13
CA PHE A 135 -15.16 8.22 8.74
C PHE A 135 -16.65 8.25 9.14
N ASN A 136 -17.38 9.33 8.88
CA ASN A 136 -18.77 9.48 9.36
C ASN A 136 -19.70 8.38 8.86
N GLN A 137 -19.45 7.86 7.66
CA GLN A 137 -20.28 6.84 7.01
C GLN A 137 -19.69 5.43 7.13
N ASN A 138 -18.64 5.21 7.94
CA ASN A 138 -17.99 3.91 8.06
C ASN A 138 -17.80 3.50 9.54
N GLN A 139 -18.72 2.69 10.04
CA GLN A 139 -18.68 2.19 11.42
C GLN A 139 -17.40 1.40 11.74
N GLY A 140 -16.88 0.64 10.77
CA GLY A 140 -15.63 -0.11 10.94
C GLY A 140 -14.44 0.81 11.20
N PHE A 141 -14.32 1.90 10.44
CA PHE A 141 -13.27 2.90 10.63
C PHE A 141 -13.44 3.69 11.94
N GLN A 142 -14.67 3.97 12.35
CA GLN A 142 -14.94 4.57 13.65
C GLN A 142 -14.45 3.65 14.79
N ASN A 143 -14.82 2.36 14.76
CA ASN A 143 -14.40 1.40 15.78
C ASN A 143 -12.87 1.25 15.81
N ALA A 144 -12.22 1.19 14.64
CA ALA A 144 -10.76 1.12 14.54
C ALA A 144 -10.08 2.39 15.09
N LEU A 145 -10.61 3.58 14.78
CA LEU A 145 -10.10 4.84 15.30
C LEU A 145 -10.27 4.93 16.83
N ALA A 146 -11.42 4.52 17.37
CA ALA A 146 -11.64 4.49 18.81
C ALA A 146 -10.63 3.57 19.52
N ASN A 147 -10.39 2.37 18.96
CA ASN A 147 -9.39 1.44 19.48
C ASN A 147 -7.97 2.02 19.44
N LEU A 148 -7.60 2.70 18.35
CA LEU A 148 -6.31 3.36 18.20
C LEU A 148 -6.12 4.45 19.27
N LEU A 149 -7.13 5.29 19.48
CA LEU A 149 -7.07 6.38 20.46
C LEU A 149 -7.07 5.87 21.90
N GLN A 150 -7.75 4.76 22.19
CA GLN A 150 -7.67 4.10 23.49
C GLN A 150 -6.22 3.64 23.76
N LYS A 151 -5.54 3.06 22.77
CA LYS A 151 -4.16 2.59 22.90
C LYS A 151 -3.13 3.73 22.88
N ARG A 152 -3.41 4.82 22.17
CA ARG A 152 -2.48 5.94 21.91
C ARG A 152 -3.22 7.28 22.00
N PRO A 153 -3.66 7.69 23.19
CA PRO A 153 -4.46 8.92 23.37
C PRO A 153 -3.72 10.18 22.93
N ALA A 154 -2.38 10.17 23.01
CA ALA A 154 -1.54 11.29 22.55
C ALA A 154 -1.70 11.62 21.05
N LEU A 155 -2.20 10.69 20.22
CA LEU A 155 -2.44 10.94 18.80
C LEU A 155 -3.75 11.70 18.51
N ALA A 156 -4.62 11.89 19.52
CA ALA A 156 -5.98 12.39 19.33
C ALA A 156 -6.03 13.73 18.59
N GLN A 157 -5.25 14.73 19.04
CA GLN A 157 -5.29 16.06 18.41
C GLN A 157 -4.76 16.03 16.98
N THR A 158 -3.64 15.34 16.75
CA THR A 158 -3.03 15.26 15.43
C THR A 158 -3.94 14.50 14.44
N LEU A 159 -4.62 13.44 14.89
CA LEU A 159 -5.58 12.71 14.09
C LEU A 159 -6.86 13.52 13.84
N LYS A 160 -7.39 14.23 14.85
CA LYS A 160 -8.56 15.11 14.72
C LYS A 160 -8.34 16.21 13.68
N ALA A 161 -7.11 16.71 13.55
CA ALA A 161 -6.76 17.70 12.53
C ALA A 161 -6.80 17.17 11.09
N LYS A 162 -6.85 15.84 10.88
CA LYS A 162 -6.78 15.20 9.57
C LYS A 162 -8.03 14.40 9.22
N ILE A 163 -8.67 13.79 10.22
CA ILE A 163 -9.79 12.87 10.08
C ILE A 163 -11.07 13.58 10.52
N LYS A 164 -12.09 13.49 9.67
CA LYS A 164 -13.46 13.92 9.99
C LYS A 164 -14.23 12.72 10.55
N CYS A 165 -14.65 12.81 11.80
CA CYS A 165 -15.35 11.74 12.49
C CYS A 165 -16.19 12.32 13.63
N GLY A 166 -17.43 12.72 13.33
CA GLY A 166 -18.36 13.34 14.28
C GLY A 166 -18.57 12.49 15.53
N THR A 167 -18.67 11.16 15.38
CA THR A 167 -18.85 10.22 16.50
C THR A 167 -17.73 10.27 17.54
N ILE A 168 -16.48 10.48 17.13
CA ILE A 168 -15.29 10.34 18.01
C ILE A 168 -14.69 11.70 18.34
N PHE A 169 -14.58 12.59 17.35
CA PHE A 169 -13.92 13.87 17.47
C PHE A 169 -14.89 15.05 17.56
N GLN A 170 -16.18 14.84 17.31
CA GLN A 170 -17.20 15.90 17.26
C GLN A 170 -16.80 17.02 16.28
N ASN A 171 -16.29 16.64 15.11
CA ASN A 171 -15.83 17.53 14.02
C ASN A 171 -16.42 17.15 12.66
#